data_AF-A0A4R5KTN3-F1
#
_entry.id   AF-A0A4R5KTN3-F1
#
_cell.length_a   1.000
_cell.length_b   1.000
_cell.length_c   1.000
_cell.angle_alpha   90.00
_cell.angle_beta   90.00
_cell.angle_gamma   90.00
#
_symmetry.space_group_name_H-M   'P 1'
#
loop_
_entity.id
_entity.type
_entity.pdbx_description
1 polymer ?
#
loop_
_entity_poly.entity_id
_entity_poly.type
_entity_poly.pdbx_seq_one_letter_code
_entity_poly.pdbx_strand_id
1 'polypeptide(L)'
;MIEWKLGVVRRIRESEESDIRGAESAEANSLDGDPIGESVAEGDCAEDVITGESHGEVSRLQGSHEDGARAAGRLRWADVQLADGSAAAAVYETDLYPCLAAGDWVMLNTTAETLRLGSGGVHFVHAVLPVPDNSGGYQKSLERIHVNQRIDPQGGHIMKLRYTSLQRAVLAAEEPVSPHHAFFRSEPQALDGMPVFVGELHSMLPAAVCMIRRLQERSGREHPCRIAYVMSDGGSLPIAFSRHAAALGKLGWLAGTITYGHAYGGDLETVNKYTALLAAKHILHADMTIVAMGPGSVGTSTRLGFSGLETGEILNAVIALQGQPVIIPRLSTTERRERHFGISHHTLTVLRLIAQPGVLTPLPELEGGAGDRLRLQAEQSGIALRHHLEWIKVSSAAELETVFHTYPLPITSMGRGLRDDPAFFAGIEAAVSAGWSRWLTDKR
;
A
#
# COMPACT_ATOMS: atom_id res chain seq x y z
N MET A 1 5.78 4.89 -15.29
CA MET A 1 5.87 5.80 -16.44
C MET A 1 4.62 6.65 -16.52
N ILE A 2 4.76 7.93 -16.90
CA ILE A 2 3.62 8.82 -17.16
C ILE A 2 3.82 9.48 -18.51
N GLU A 3 2.79 9.45 -19.35
CA GLU A 3 2.76 10.22 -20.59
C GLU A 3 2.05 11.56 -20.35
N TRP A 4 2.81 12.63 -20.52
CA TRP A 4 2.34 14.01 -20.39
C TRP A 4 2.09 14.60 -21.77
N LYS A 5 0.92 15.20 -22.01
CA LYS A 5 0.65 16.01 -23.21
C LYS A 5 0.20 17.41 -22.84
N LEU A 6 0.38 18.32 -23.79
CA LEU A 6 -0.14 19.68 -23.69
C LEU A 6 -1.43 19.78 -24.49
N GLY A 7 -2.37 20.56 -23.97
CA GLY A 7 -3.58 20.90 -24.70
C GLY A 7 -4.13 22.25 -24.32
N VAL A 8 -5.08 22.72 -25.12
CA VAL A 8 -5.83 23.96 -24.90
C VAL A 8 -7.29 23.62 -24.68
N VAL A 9 -7.85 24.09 -23.58
CA VAL A 9 -9.27 23.90 -23.25
C VAL A 9 -10.11 24.59 -24.31
N ARG A 10 -11.02 23.85 -24.93
CA ARG A 10 -11.96 24.36 -25.94
C ARG A 10 -13.30 24.74 -25.33
N ARG A 11 -13.82 23.90 -24.45
CA ARG A 11 -15.00 24.20 -23.63
C ARG A 11 -15.02 23.33 -22.39
N ILE A 12 -15.70 23.81 -21.36
CA ILE A 12 -16.07 23.02 -20.19
C ILE A 12 -17.41 22.36 -20.47
N ARG A 13 -17.54 21.07 -20.17
CA ARG A 13 -18.82 20.39 -20.27
C ARG A 13 -19.65 20.73 -19.04
N GLU A 14 -20.89 21.17 -19.24
CA GLU A 14 -21.88 21.20 -18.17
C GLU A 14 -22.20 19.73 -17.84
N SER A 15 -22.22 19.39 -16.55
CA SER A 15 -22.30 18.01 -16.09
C SER A 15 -23.57 17.32 -16.59
N GLU A 16 -23.48 16.54 -17.66
CA GLU A 16 -24.53 15.62 -18.08
C GLU A 16 -24.20 14.20 -17.57
N GLU A 17 -25.18 13.55 -16.94
CA GLU A 17 -25.12 12.18 -16.41
C GLU A 17 -24.71 11.11 -17.44
N SER A 18 -24.71 11.44 -18.73
CA SER A 18 -24.36 10.56 -19.84
C SER A 18 -22.87 10.21 -19.90
N ASP A 19 -21.97 11.13 -19.51
CA ASP A 19 -20.52 10.93 -19.58
C ASP A 19 -19.98 10.05 -18.43
N ILE A 20 -20.66 10.05 -17.28
CA ILE A 20 -20.30 9.23 -16.11
C ILE A 20 -20.50 7.73 -16.41
N ARG A 21 -21.56 7.37 -17.15
CA ARG A 21 -21.85 5.97 -17.51
C ARG A 21 -20.74 5.30 -18.33
N GLY A 22 -20.00 6.06 -19.14
CA GLY A 22 -18.86 5.56 -19.92
C GLY A 22 -17.62 5.28 -19.07
N ALA A 23 -17.44 6.01 -17.97
CA ALA A 23 -16.36 5.77 -17.00
C ALA A 23 -16.72 4.66 -16.00
N GLU A 24 -18.00 4.54 -15.62
CA GLU A 24 -18.50 3.48 -14.73
C GLU A 24 -18.57 2.10 -15.42
N SER A 25 -18.82 2.06 -16.73
CA SER A 25 -18.79 0.81 -17.54
C SER A 25 -17.38 0.37 -17.92
N ALA A 26 -16.37 1.21 -17.65
CA ALA A 26 -14.97 0.89 -17.87
C ALA A 26 -14.38 0.17 -16.64
N GLU A 27 -14.91 -1.00 -16.32
CA GLU A 27 -14.14 -1.98 -15.56
C GLU A 27 -12.85 -2.22 -16.35
N ALA A 28 -11.69 -2.12 -15.69
CA ALA A 28 -10.40 -2.25 -16.36
C ALA A 28 -10.35 -3.64 -17.01
N ASN A 29 -10.56 -3.70 -18.33
CA ASN A 29 -10.58 -4.93 -19.12
C ASN A 29 -9.38 -5.80 -18.73
N SER A 30 -9.63 -6.86 -17.96
CA SER A 30 -8.84 -8.08 -18.03
C SER A 30 -9.04 -8.62 -19.44
N LEU A 31 -7.96 -8.75 -20.20
CA LEU A 31 -7.97 -9.39 -21.51
C LEU A 31 -8.22 -10.90 -21.32
N ASP A 32 -9.48 -11.27 -21.16
CA ASP A 32 -9.94 -12.65 -21.38
C ASP A 32 -11.21 -12.59 -22.23
N GLY A 33 -11.14 -13.09 -23.47
CA GLY A 33 -12.34 -13.36 -24.28
C GLY A 33 -12.10 -13.42 -25.79
N ASP A 34 -11.92 -14.62 -26.34
CA ASP A 34 -12.32 -14.96 -27.72
C ASP A 34 -13.85 -15.28 -27.76
N PRO A 35 -14.54 -15.18 -28.92
CA PRO A 35 -15.97 -14.87 -28.98
C PRO A 35 -16.87 -16.06 -29.36
N ILE A 36 -17.81 -16.45 -28.49
CA ILE A 36 -19.03 -17.24 -28.82
C ILE A 36 -20.01 -16.97 -27.63
N GLY A 37 -21.26 -16.52 -27.73
CA GLY A 37 -22.33 -16.81 -28.68
C GLY A 37 -23.44 -17.59 -27.93
N GLU A 38 -24.65 -17.02 -27.93
CA GLU A 38 -25.97 -17.60 -27.56
C GLU A 38 -26.56 -17.41 -26.15
N SER A 39 -27.89 -17.35 -26.18
CA SER A 39 -28.86 -16.62 -25.36
C SER A 39 -29.69 -17.52 -24.42
N VAL A 40 -30.70 -16.89 -23.77
CA VAL A 40 -31.92 -17.47 -23.13
C VAL A 40 -31.75 -17.72 -21.62
N ALA A 41 -32.64 -17.37 -20.68
CA ALA A 41 -34.01 -16.81 -20.66
C ALA A 41 -34.27 -16.09 -19.32
N GLU A 42 -35.29 -15.22 -19.34
CA GLU A 42 -35.99 -14.62 -18.20
C GLU A 42 -36.67 -15.65 -17.30
N GLY A 43 -36.82 -15.30 -16.01
CA GLY A 43 -37.65 -16.00 -15.05
C GLY A 43 -38.10 -15.05 -13.93
N ASP A 44 -39.39 -14.68 -13.99
CA ASP A 44 -40.17 -14.04 -12.92
C ASP A 44 -40.07 -14.79 -11.59
N CYS A 45 -40.14 -14.06 -10.47
CA CYS A 45 -40.93 -14.48 -9.30
C CYS A 45 -41.08 -13.38 -8.23
N ALA A 46 -42.33 -12.94 -8.09
CA ALA A 46 -43.12 -12.83 -6.87
C ALA A 46 -42.82 -11.74 -5.81
N GLU A 47 -43.86 -10.92 -5.64
CA GLU A 47 -44.25 -10.10 -4.51
C GLU A 47 -44.20 -10.86 -3.17
N ASP A 48 -43.89 -10.15 -2.08
CA ASP A 48 -44.60 -10.36 -0.82
C ASP A 48 -44.70 -9.06 -0.02
N VAL A 49 -45.94 -8.74 0.29
CA VAL A 49 -46.43 -7.59 1.06
C VAL A 49 -46.46 -7.99 2.53
N ILE A 50 -45.86 -7.19 3.41
CA ILE A 50 -46.20 -7.21 4.84
C ILE A 50 -46.50 -5.79 5.31
N THR A 51 -47.78 -5.58 5.59
CA THR A 51 -48.39 -4.43 6.24
C THR A 51 -47.99 -4.35 7.71
N GLY A 52 -47.61 -3.17 8.17
CA GLY A 52 -47.43 -2.86 9.59
C GLY A 52 -47.61 -1.36 9.84
N GLU A 53 -48.83 -0.97 10.20
CA GLU A 53 -49.16 0.37 10.68
C GLU A 53 -48.60 0.56 12.10
N SER A 54 -47.90 1.68 12.32
CA SER A 54 -47.79 2.26 13.66
C SER A 54 -47.77 3.79 13.55
N HIS A 55 -48.80 4.40 14.10
CA HIS A 55 -48.98 5.84 14.24
C HIS A 55 -47.85 6.47 15.08
N GLY A 56 -47.23 7.51 14.52
CA GLY A 56 -46.37 8.44 15.25
C GLY A 56 -46.46 9.81 14.57
N GLU A 57 -47.09 10.77 15.23
CA GLU A 57 -47.17 12.17 14.79
C GLU A 57 -45.76 12.75 14.64
N VAL A 58 -45.43 13.18 13.41
CA VAL A 58 -44.26 14.03 13.15
C VAL A 58 -44.78 15.43 12.82
N SER A 59 -44.52 16.35 13.73
CA SER A 59 -44.76 17.78 13.59
C SER A 59 -44.01 18.32 12.36
N ARG A 60 -44.75 19.01 11.47
CA ARG A 60 -44.20 19.68 10.29
C ARG A 60 -43.28 20.83 10.71
N LEU A 61 -41.98 20.62 10.61
CA LEU A 61 -41.01 21.71 10.48
C LEU A 61 -40.98 22.12 9.00
N GLN A 62 -41.67 23.21 8.66
CA GLN A 62 -41.43 23.94 7.42
C GLN A 62 -40.07 24.65 7.52
N GLY A 63 -39.02 23.94 7.12
CA GLY A 63 -37.72 24.52 6.80
C GLY A 63 -37.57 24.59 5.29
N SER A 64 -37.31 25.79 4.77
CA SER A 64 -36.96 26.05 3.38
C SER A 64 -35.78 25.16 2.95
N HIS A 65 -36.06 24.16 2.11
CA HIS A 65 -35.05 23.43 1.36
C HIS A 65 -34.53 24.36 0.25
N GLU A 66 -33.52 25.17 0.57
CA GLU A 66 -32.55 25.62 -0.45
C GLU A 66 -31.70 24.40 -0.84
N ASP A 67 -31.47 24.26 -2.14
CA ASP A 67 -30.86 23.12 -2.84
C ASP A 67 -29.62 22.53 -2.15
N GLY A 68 -29.86 21.49 -1.36
CA GLY A 68 -28.83 20.68 -0.72
C GLY A 68 -28.33 19.59 -1.66
N ALA A 69 -27.73 19.95 -2.80
CA ALA A 69 -26.96 19.02 -3.59
C ALA A 69 -25.66 18.65 -2.84
N ARG A 70 -25.75 17.70 -1.91
CA ARG A 70 -24.58 16.96 -1.40
C ARG A 70 -24.06 16.10 -2.54
N ALA A 71 -23.19 16.66 -3.39
CA ALA A 71 -22.51 15.90 -4.42
C ALA A 71 -21.04 15.68 -4.03
N ALA A 72 -20.69 14.39 -3.94
CA ALA A 72 -19.35 13.85 -3.87
C ALA A 72 -18.40 14.48 -4.91
N GLY A 73 -17.13 14.68 -4.54
CA GLY A 73 -15.99 15.04 -5.40
C GLY A 73 -16.25 16.05 -6.52
N ARG A 74 -15.71 17.27 -6.43
CA ARG A 74 -15.91 18.31 -7.46
C ARG A 74 -15.09 18.03 -8.73
N LEU A 75 -15.47 17.01 -9.48
CA LEU A 75 -14.86 16.61 -10.74
C LEU A 75 -15.61 17.30 -11.89
N ARG A 76 -14.87 17.89 -12.84
CA ARG A 76 -15.43 18.52 -14.05
C ARG A 76 -14.76 18.00 -15.30
N TRP A 77 -15.51 18.05 -16.39
CA TRP A 77 -15.09 17.60 -17.71
C TRP A 77 -14.81 18.78 -18.62
N ALA A 78 -13.80 18.62 -19.48
CA ALA A 78 -13.42 19.61 -20.47
C ALA A 78 -13.11 18.92 -21.80
N ASP A 79 -13.50 19.56 -22.89
CA ASP A 79 -12.98 19.22 -24.21
C ASP A 79 -11.68 19.99 -24.42
N VAL A 80 -10.61 19.26 -24.72
CA VAL A 80 -9.27 19.81 -24.89
C VAL A 80 -8.78 19.50 -26.30
N GLN A 81 -8.16 20.47 -26.95
CA GLN A 81 -7.40 20.20 -28.17
C GLN A 81 -5.93 20.00 -27.84
N LEU A 82 -5.38 18.84 -28.17
CA LEU A 82 -3.97 18.52 -27.96
C LEU A 82 -3.08 19.26 -28.95
N ALA A 83 -1.78 19.32 -28.66
CA ALA A 83 -0.79 20.01 -29.50
C ALA A 83 -0.69 19.48 -30.95
N ASP A 84 -1.06 18.23 -31.19
CA ASP A 84 -1.13 17.62 -32.54
C ASP A 84 -2.43 17.96 -33.30
N GLY A 85 -3.32 18.76 -32.68
CA GLY A 85 -4.60 19.18 -33.24
C GLY A 85 -5.76 18.23 -32.94
N SER A 86 -5.52 17.06 -32.36
CA SER A 86 -6.59 16.11 -31.99
C SER A 86 -7.44 16.62 -30.83
N ALA A 87 -8.71 16.20 -30.78
CA ALA A 87 -9.63 16.52 -29.69
C ALA A 87 -9.65 15.37 -28.68
N ALA A 88 -9.62 15.70 -27.39
CA ALA A 88 -9.66 14.75 -26.30
C ALA A 88 -10.58 15.22 -25.17
N ALA A 89 -11.22 14.27 -24.50
CA ALA A 89 -11.92 14.52 -23.25
C ALA A 89 -10.92 14.52 -22.10
N ALA A 90 -11.05 15.48 -21.19
CA ALA A 90 -10.24 15.55 -19.98
C ALA A 90 -11.09 15.81 -18.75
N VAL A 91 -10.64 15.30 -17.61
CA VAL A 91 -11.22 15.56 -16.30
C VAL A 91 -10.25 16.26 -15.38
N TYR A 92 -10.78 17.08 -14.49
CA TYR A 92 -10.02 17.79 -13.48
C TYR A 92 -10.83 17.96 -12.19
N GLU A 93 -10.12 18.00 -11.08
CA GLU A 93 -10.70 18.26 -9.77
C GLU A 93 -10.70 19.77 -9.52
N THR A 94 -11.87 20.37 -9.28
CA THR A 94 -11.98 21.81 -9.02
C THR A 94 -11.50 22.19 -7.61
N ASP A 95 -11.16 21.21 -6.77
CA ASP A 95 -10.49 21.45 -5.50
C ASP A 95 -8.97 21.63 -5.67
N LEU A 96 -8.41 21.19 -6.82
CA LEU A 96 -7.01 21.43 -7.19
C LEU A 96 -6.85 22.70 -8.05
N TYR A 97 -7.84 23.01 -8.89
CA TYR A 97 -7.82 24.14 -9.82
C TYR A 97 -9.10 24.96 -9.77
N PRO A 98 -9.05 26.30 -9.94
CA PRO A 98 -10.26 27.05 -10.24
C PRO A 98 -10.92 26.50 -11.52
N CYS A 99 -12.20 26.82 -11.74
CA CYS A 99 -12.88 26.42 -12.97
C CYS A 99 -12.05 26.85 -14.18
N LEU A 100 -11.69 25.86 -15.00
CA LEU A 100 -10.99 26.10 -16.25
C LEU A 100 -11.88 26.96 -17.17
N ALA A 101 -11.24 27.76 -18.02
CA ALA A 101 -11.87 28.55 -19.06
C ALA A 101 -11.42 28.09 -20.44
N ALA A 102 -12.25 28.34 -21.46
CA ALA A 102 -11.82 28.16 -22.85
C ALA A 102 -10.59 29.03 -23.14
N GLY A 103 -9.56 28.43 -23.73
CA GLY A 103 -8.27 29.07 -23.98
C GLY A 103 -7.19 28.76 -22.94
N ASP A 104 -7.54 28.17 -21.79
CA ASP A 104 -6.55 27.75 -20.81
C ASP A 104 -5.64 26.65 -21.37
N TRP A 105 -4.34 26.82 -21.15
CA TRP A 105 -3.35 25.79 -21.47
C TRP A 105 -3.26 24.81 -20.31
N VAL A 106 -3.24 23.52 -20.62
CA VAL A 106 -3.22 22.47 -19.61
C VAL A 106 -2.18 21.40 -19.92
N MET A 107 -1.58 20.88 -18.86
CA MET A 107 -0.78 19.66 -18.89
C MET A 107 -1.68 18.48 -18.50
N LEU A 108 -1.72 17.46 -19.36
CA LEU A 108 -2.58 16.31 -19.27
C LEU A 108 -1.76 15.04 -19.06
N ASN A 109 -2.20 14.19 -18.13
CA ASN A 109 -1.80 12.81 -18.08
C ASN A 109 -2.66 12.00 -19.07
N THR A 110 -2.03 11.50 -20.12
CA THR A 110 -2.69 10.76 -21.23
C THR A 110 -2.38 9.27 -21.22
N THR A 111 -1.67 8.81 -20.19
CA THR A 111 -1.12 7.45 -20.06
C THR A 111 -2.14 6.34 -20.35
N ALA A 112 -3.30 6.39 -19.70
CA ALA A 112 -4.28 5.30 -19.78
C ALA A 112 -4.85 5.15 -21.20
N GLU A 113 -5.13 6.26 -21.89
CA GLU A 113 -5.65 6.25 -23.26
C GLU A 113 -4.57 5.84 -24.27
N THR A 114 -3.33 6.27 -24.06
CA THR A 114 -2.19 5.83 -24.89
C THR A 114 -1.98 4.33 -24.82
N LEU A 115 -2.18 3.74 -23.63
CA LEU A 115 -2.16 2.29 -23.40
C LEU A 115 -3.48 1.59 -23.74
N ARG A 116 -4.49 2.34 -24.22
CA ARG A 116 -5.85 1.83 -24.55
C ARG A 116 -6.53 1.10 -23.40
N LEU A 117 -6.28 1.56 -22.17
CA LEU A 117 -6.89 1.05 -20.96
C LEU A 117 -8.31 1.62 -20.80
N GLY A 118 -9.15 0.92 -20.05
CA GLY A 118 -10.52 1.35 -19.71
C GLY A 118 -10.57 2.58 -18.80
N SER A 119 -10.08 3.73 -19.25
CA SER A 119 -10.24 5.02 -18.58
C SER A 119 -11.49 5.79 -19.04
N GLY A 120 -12.38 5.14 -19.79
CA GLY A 120 -13.52 5.79 -20.46
C GLY A 120 -13.09 6.74 -21.59
N GLY A 121 -11.84 6.66 -22.08
CA GLY A 121 -11.31 7.55 -23.11
C GLY A 121 -10.92 8.95 -22.63
N VAL A 122 -10.69 9.11 -21.31
CA VAL A 122 -10.48 10.41 -20.68
C VAL A 122 -9.04 10.59 -20.21
N HIS A 123 -8.54 11.82 -20.32
CA HIS A 123 -7.26 12.27 -19.77
C HIS A 123 -7.43 13.02 -18.45
N PHE A 124 -6.37 13.11 -17.63
CA PHE A 124 -6.43 13.83 -16.36
C PHE A 124 -5.63 15.12 -16.43
N VAL A 125 -6.26 16.26 -16.17
CA VAL A 125 -5.55 17.54 -16.04
C VAL A 125 -4.68 17.49 -14.79
N HIS A 126 -3.39 17.69 -14.98
CA HIS A 126 -2.44 17.78 -13.88
C HIS A 126 -2.10 19.20 -13.50
N ALA A 127 -2.02 20.12 -14.46
CA ALA A 127 -1.69 21.52 -14.21
C ALA A 127 -2.31 22.46 -15.25
N VAL A 128 -2.72 23.65 -14.81
CA VAL A 128 -2.99 24.80 -15.68
C VAL A 128 -1.70 25.56 -15.89
N LEU A 129 -1.39 25.81 -17.15
CA LEU A 129 -0.17 26.49 -17.58
C LEU A 129 -0.52 27.92 -17.99
N PRO A 130 0.34 28.90 -17.66
CA PRO A 130 0.18 30.25 -18.17
C PRO A 130 0.19 30.29 -19.69
N VAL A 131 -0.56 31.24 -20.26
CA VAL A 131 -0.60 31.46 -21.69
C VAL A 131 0.82 31.75 -22.19
N PRO A 132 1.33 31.01 -23.19
CA PRO A 132 2.64 31.27 -23.76
C PRO A 132 2.70 32.72 -24.24
N ASP A 133 3.61 33.52 -23.68
CA ASP A 133 3.94 34.81 -24.26
C ASP A 133 4.89 34.61 -25.45
N ASN A 134 4.95 35.59 -26.36
CA ASN A 134 5.84 35.55 -27.52
C ASN A 134 7.34 35.66 -27.13
N SER A 135 7.70 35.52 -25.84
CA SER A 135 9.07 35.69 -25.34
C SER A 135 9.96 34.45 -25.54
N GLY A 136 9.38 33.31 -25.93
CA GLY A 136 10.11 32.05 -26.16
C GLY A 136 10.66 31.37 -24.89
N GLY A 137 10.51 31.99 -23.70
CA GLY A 137 10.89 31.39 -22.41
C GLY A 137 10.01 30.19 -22.03
N TYR A 138 8.72 30.27 -22.35
CA TYR A 138 7.75 29.18 -22.15
C TYR A 138 8.05 27.95 -22.99
N GLN A 139 8.42 28.15 -24.25
CA GLN A 139 8.71 27.07 -25.18
C GLN A 139 9.88 26.20 -24.69
N LYS A 140 10.93 26.82 -24.12
CA LYS A 140 12.05 26.09 -23.49
C LYS A 140 11.66 25.35 -22.21
N SER A 141 10.64 25.79 -21.49
CA SER A 141 10.12 25.08 -20.30
C SER A 141 9.23 23.90 -20.71
N LEU A 142 8.42 24.07 -21.76
CA LEU A 142 7.61 23.00 -22.36
C LEU A 142 8.48 21.93 -23.05
N GLU A 143 9.56 22.33 -23.71
CA GLU A 143 10.59 21.42 -24.25
C GLU A 143 11.32 20.68 -23.11
N ARG A 144 11.58 21.34 -21.97
CA ARG A 144 12.18 20.70 -20.78
C ARG A 144 11.23 19.78 -20.03
N ILE A 145 9.93 20.04 -20.08
CA ILE A 145 8.90 19.10 -19.61
C ILE A 145 8.97 17.78 -20.40
N HIS A 146 9.68 17.74 -21.55
CA HIS A 146 10.00 16.54 -22.33
C HIS A 146 8.90 15.48 -22.21
N VAL A 147 7.80 15.83 -22.87
CA VAL A 147 6.55 15.12 -23.19
C VAL A 147 6.78 13.73 -23.83
N ASN A 148 7.99 13.16 -23.77
CA ASN A 148 8.36 11.90 -24.41
C ASN A 148 9.12 10.96 -23.45
N GLN A 149 8.59 10.72 -22.25
CA GLN A 149 8.61 9.33 -21.77
C GLN A 149 7.58 8.57 -22.61
N ARG A 150 7.89 8.32 -23.89
CA ARG A 150 7.04 7.53 -24.76
C ARG A 150 6.81 6.21 -24.04
N ILE A 151 5.58 6.01 -23.61
CA ILE A 151 5.23 4.75 -22.99
C ILE A 151 5.29 3.72 -24.10
N ASP A 152 6.09 2.67 -23.88
CA ASP A 152 6.08 1.52 -24.77
C ASP A 152 4.70 0.85 -24.64
N PRO A 153 3.86 0.85 -25.69
CA PRO A 153 2.56 0.21 -25.62
C PRO A 153 2.65 -1.31 -25.44
N GLN A 154 3.82 -1.90 -25.68
CA GLN A 154 4.12 -3.31 -25.43
C GLN A 154 4.78 -3.54 -24.05
N GLY A 155 5.01 -2.45 -23.30
CA GLY A 155 5.51 -2.50 -21.93
C GLY A 155 4.43 -2.79 -20.90
N GLY A 156 4.81 -2.67 -19.64
CA GLY A 156 3.88 -2.78 -18.52
C GLY A 156 2.79 -1.71 -18.57
N HIS A 157 1.55 -2.13 -18.38
CA HIS A 157 0.35 -1.30 -18.52
C HIS A 157 -0.54 -1.32 -17.27
N ILE A 158 -0.16 -2.01 -16.20
CA ILE A 158 -0.90 -1.92 -14.93
C ILE A 158 -0.74 -0.52 -14.33
N MET A 159 -1.87 0.09 -13.95
CA MET A 159 -1.91 1.46 -13.47
C MET A 159 -1.84 1.54 -11.94
N LYS A 160 -0.89 2.32 -11.43
CA LYS A 160 -0.81 2.80 -10.04
C LYS A 160 -1.37 4.22 -9.94
N LEU A 161 -1.85 4.62 -8.76
CA LEU A 161 -2.53 5.91 -8.56
C LEU A 161 -3.70 6.14 -9.53
N ARG A 162 -4.48 5.08 -9.79
CA ARG A 162 -5.55 5.05 -10.79
C ARG A 162 -6.50 6.23 -10.62
N TYR A 163 -6.93 6.81 -11.75
CA TYR A 163 -7.89 7.92 -11.79
C TYR A 163 -7.42 9.21 -11.09
N THR A 164 -6.10 9.38 -10.90
CA THR A 164 -5.51 10.65 -10.48
C THR A 164 -4.71 11.27 -11.62
N SER A 165 -4.45 12.58 -11.56
CA SER A 165 -3.53 13.21 -12.52
C SER A 165 -2.10 12.67 -12.47
N LEU A 166 -1.74 11.96 -11.40
CA LEU A 166 -0.44 11.32 -11.20
C LEU A 166 -0.44 9.81 -11.54
N GLN A 167 -1.53 9.29 -12.10
CA GLN A 167 -1.62 7.89 -12.51
C GLN A 167 -0.45 7.48 -13.40
N ARG A 168 0.08 6.29 -13.20
CA ARG A 168 1.29 5.83 -13.89
C ARG A 168 1.21 4.36 -14.21
N ALA A 169 1.69 4.03 -15.40
CA ALA A 169 1.89 2.66 -15.83
C ALA A 169 3.14 2.08 -15.16
N VAL A 170 3.05 0.84 -14.72
CA VAL A 170 4.17 0.02 -14.24
C VAL A 170 4.15 -1.31 -14.96
N LEU A 171 5.25 -2.05 -14.91
CA LEU A 171 5.28 -3.46 -15.26
C LEU A 171 5.12 -4.29 -13.99
N ALA A 172 3.89 -4.71 -13.69
CA ALA A 172 3.62 -5.64 -12.63
C ALA A 172 4.08 -7.05 -13.00
N ALA A 173 4.58 -7.79 -12.00
CA ALA A 173 5.22 -9.08 -12.19
C ALA A 173 4.25 -10.13 -12.80
N GLU A 174 2.96 -9.99 -12.51
CA GLU A 174 1.88 -10.83 -13.04
C GLU A 174 1.40 -10.47 -14.45
N GLU A 175 1.83 -9.35 -15.05
CA GLU A 175 1.37 -8.95 -16.39
C GLU A 175 1.84 -9.89 -17.51
N PRO A 176 1.07 -10.10 -18.60
CA PRO A 176 1.45 -10.97 -19.72
C PRO A 176 2.84 -10.72 -20.32
N VAL A 177 3.28 -9.45 -20.37
CA VAL A 177 4.57 -9.05 -20.93
C VAL A 177 5.72 -9.15 -19.93
N SER A 178 5.42 -9.42 -18.65
CA SER A 178 6.43 -9.66 -17.62
C SER A 178 7.14 -10.99 -17.87
N PRO A 179 8.47 -11.06 -17.69
CA PRO A 179 9.20 -12.34 -17.72
C PRO A 179 8.72 -13.33 -16.64
N HIS A 180 7.96 -12.86 -15.65
CA HIS A 180 7.43 -13.66 -14.54
C HIS A 180 5.98 -14.10 -14.76
N HIS A 181 5.32 -13.70 -15.87
CA HIS A 181 3.90 -13.99 -16.10
C HIS A 181 3.53 -15.47 -15.98
N ALA A 182 4.36 -16.34 -16.58
CA ALA A 182 4.10 -17.78 -16.61
C ALA A 182 3.99 -18.38 -15.20
N PHE A 183 4.72 -17.82 -14.23
CA PHE A 183 4.61 -18.21 -12.82
C PHE A 183 3.23 -17.85 -12.24
N PHE A 184 2.76 -16.62 -12.47
CA PHE A 184 1.48 -16.15 -11.91
C PHE A 184 0.23 -16.73 -12.60
N ARG A 185 0.37 -17.24 -13.82
CA ARG A 185 -0.71 -17.95 -14.52
C ARG A 185 -0.89 -19.40 -14.04
N SER A 186 0.13 -19.98 -13.40
CA SER A 186 0.07 -21.34 -12.86
C SER A 186 -0.77 -21.41 -11.57
N GLU A 187 -1.11 -22.62 -11.13
CA GLU A 187 -1.82 -22.83 -9.86
C GLU A 187 -1.12 -22.09 -8.70
N PRO A 188 -1.90 -21.48 -7.77
CA PRO A 188 -1.33 -20.67 -6.70
C PRO A 188 -0.27 -21.44 -5.90
N GLN A 189 0.95 -20.92 -5.89
CA GLN A 189 2.02 -21.51 -5.11
C GLN A 189 1.94 -21.09 -3.64
N ALA A 190 2.50 -21.91 -2.75
CA ALA A 190 2.65 -21.58 -1.35
C ALA A 190 3.92 -20.74 -1.10
N LEU A 191 4.03 -20.20 0.11
CA LEU A 191 5.27 -19.61 0.62
C LEU A 191 6.20 -20.67 1.26
N ASP A 192 5.74 -21.93 1.33
CA ASP A 192 6.44 -23.09 1.90
C ASP A 192 6.98 -22.80 3.31
N GLY A 193 6.13 -22.29 4.19
CA GLY A 193 6.50 -21.95 5.56
C GLY A 193 7.48 -20.76 5.70
N MET A 194 7.78 -20.03 4.62
CA MET A 194 8.66 -18.85 4.70
C MET A 194 8.17 -17.88 5.79
N PRO A 195 9.03 -17.44 6.72
CA PRO A 195 8.70 -16.40 7.68
C PRO A 195 8.42 -15.08 6.98
N VAL A 196 7.27 -14.50 7.32
CA VAL A 196 6.90 -13.15 6.90
C VAL A 196 6.69 -12.30 8.14
N PHE A 197 7.61 -11.35 8.35
CA PHE A 197 7.57 -10.40 9.45
C PHE A 197 6.72 -9.20 9.06
N VAL A 198 5.56 -9.04 9.70
CA VAL A 198 4.62 -7.96 9.39
C VAL A 198 4.68 -6.89 10.47
N GLY A 199 5.13 -5.69 10.10
CA GLY A 199 5.28 -4.54 10.99
C GLY A 199 4.35 -3.39 10.64
N GLU A 200 3.82 -2.71 11.66
CA GLU A 200 2.89 -1.58 11.46
C GLU A 200 3.62 -0.28 11.07
N LEU A 201 4.94 -0.18 11.32
CA LEU A 201 5.72 1.04 11.09
C LEU A 201 6.89 0.81 10.14
N HIS A 202 7.11 1.78 9.25
CA HIS A 202 8.26 1.81 8.36
C HIS A 202 9.61 1.71 9.08
N SER A 203 9.72 2.30 10.28
CA SER A 203 10.94 2.28 11.10
C SER A 203 11.35 0.88 11.58
N MET A 204 10.45 -0.11 11.51
CA MET A 204 10.75 -1.50 11.86
C MET A 204 11.65 -2.18 10.82
N LEU A 205 11.60 -1.75 9.56
CA LEU A 205 12.37 -2.35 8.45
C LEU A 205 13.89 -2.40 8.73
N PRO A 206 14.59 -1.26 8.93
CA PRO A 206 16.04 -1.29 9.14
C PRO A 206 16.44 -2.07 10.40
N ALA A 207 15.68 -1.94 11.49
CA ALA A 207 15.95 -2.67 12.74
C ALA A 207 15.80 -4.18 12.55
N ALA A 208 14.75 -4.64 11.88
CA ALA A 208 14.53 -6.06 11.60
C ALA A 208 15.64 -6.64 10.72
N VAL A 209 16.06 -5.92 9.66
CA VAL A 209 17.16 -6.37 8.80
C VAL A 209 18.48 -6.44 9.58
N CYS A 210 18.80 -5.45 10.42
CA CYS A 210 20.00 -5.50 11.28
C CYS A 210 20.00 -6.74 12.17
N MET A 211 18.84 -7.07 12.75
CA MET A 211 18.69 -8.25 13.60
C MET A 211 18.84 -9.56 12.81
N ILE A 212 18.27 -9.67 11.61
CA ILE A 212 18.45 -10.84 10.74
C ILE A 212 19.94 -11.00 10.39
N ARG A 213 20.64 -9.90 10.06
CA ARG A 213 22.08 -9.95 9.74
C ARG A 213 22.93 -10.40 10.94
N ARG A 214 22.61 -9.93 12.15
CA ARG A 214 23.26 -10.39 13.39
C ARG A 214 23.04 -11.89 13.63
N LEU A 215 21.81 -12.38 13.46
CA LEU A 215 21.51 -13.81 13.66
C LEU A 215 22.18 -14.67 12.59
N GLN A 216 22.24 -14.19 11.35
CA GLN A 216 22.98 -14.84 10.27
C GLN A 216 24.47 -14.99 10.63
N GLU A 217 25.12 -13.91 11.07
CA GLU A 217 26.53 -13.92 11.49
C GLU A 217 26.77 -14.94 12.61
N ARG A 218 25.90 -14.96 13.64
CA ARG A 218 25.98 -15.91 14.75
C ARG A 218 25.73 -17.36 14.35
N SER A 219 24.94 -17.59 13.31
CA SER A 219 24.61 -18.95 12.84
C SER A 219 25.74 -19.63 12.09
N GLY A 220 26.75 -18.89 11.63
CA GLY A 220 27.87 -19.43 10.84
C GLY A 220 27.47 -20.01 9.48
N ARG A 221 26.26 -19.69 8.97
CA ARG A 221 25.79 -20.19 7.67
C ARG A 221 26.65 -19.67 6.52
N GLU A 222 27.04 -20.57 5.63
CA GLU A 222 27.83 -20.27 4.44
C GLU A 222 27.07 -19.40 3.43
N HIS A 223 25.75 -19.60 3.33
CA HIS A 223 24.89 -18.84 2.42
C HIS A 223 24.15 -17.70 3.15
N PRO A 224 24.24 -16.46 2.65
CA PRO A 224 23.54 -15.34 3.25
C PRO A 224 22.01 -15.49 3.06
N CYS A 225 21.26 -15.23 4.12
CA CYS A 225 19.81 -15.15 4.09
C CYS A 225 19.38 -14.04 3.13
N ARG A 226 18.49 -14.40 2.20
CA ARG A 226 17.88 -13.50 1.22
C ARG A 226 16.64 -12.86 1.83
N ILE A 227 16.66 -11.53 1.96
CA ILE A 227 15.59 -10.78 2.60
C ILE A 227 14.88 -9.94 1.55
N ALA A 228 13.57 -10.12 1.37
CA ALA A 228 12.75 -9.23 0.57
C ALA A 228 12.02 -8.22 1.46
N TYR A 229 11.84 -6.99 0.95
CA TYR A 229 10.96 -6.00 1.56
C TYR A 229 9.73 -5.78 0.68
N VAL A 230 8.54 -6.00 1.23
CA VAL A 230 7.27 -5.65 0.59
C VAL A 230 6.73 -4.38 1.25
N MET A 231 6.60 -3.31 0.46
CA MET A 231 6.02 -2.05 0.89
C MET A 231 4.53 -1.98 0.49
N SER A 232 3.67 -1.86 1.50
CA SER A 232 2.24 -1.58 1.30
C SER A 232 1.98 -0.10 1.01
N ASP A 233 0.78 0.18 0.50
CA ASP A 233 0.27 1.53 0.23
C ASP A 233 -0.48 2.15 1.42
N GLY A 234 -0.42 1.55 2.61
CA GLY A 234 -1.00 2.10 3.84
C GLY A 234 -0.37 3.42 4.33
N GLY A 235 0.78 3.81 3.76
CA GLY A 235 1.47 5.08 4.00
C GLY A 235 1.67 5.88 2.71
N SER A 236 2.82 6.53 2.56
CA SER A 236 3.22 7.22 1.32
C SER A 236 3.46 6.22 0.17
N LEU A 237 3.22 6.69 -1.05
CA LEU A 237 3.09 5.86 -2.25
C LEU A 237 4.45 5.55 -2.94
N PRO A 238 5.37 6.51 -3.16
CA PRO A 238 6.67 6.19 -3.74
C PRO A 238 7.63 5.59 -2.72
N ILE A 239 8.15 4.39 -2.99
CA ILE A 239 9.20 3.77 -2.14
C ILE A 239 10.48 4.61 -2.12
N ALA A 240 10.71 5.43 -3.16
CA ALA A 240 11.83 6.37 -3.23
C ALA A 240 11.87 7.38 -2.07
N PHE A 241 10.75 7.59 -1.37
CA PHE A 241 10.72 8.40 -0.14
C PHE A 241 11.43 7.71 1.05
N SER A 242 11.58 6.39 1.00
CA SER A 242 12.30 5.62 2.03
C SER A 242 13.81 5.69 1.84
N ARG A 243 14.46 6.49 2.70
CA ARG A 243 15.93 6.46 2.86
C ARG A 243 16.43 5.09 3.35
N HIS A 244 15.62 4.36 4.12
CA HIS A 244 15.99 3.07 4.66
C HIS A 244 16.02 1.98 3.59
N ALA A 245 15.00 1.89 2.73
CA ALA A 245 14.98 0.96 1.61
C ALA A 245 16.17 1.21 0.67
N ALA A 246 16.43 2.48 0.32
CA ALA A 246 17.58 2.86 -0.51
C ALA A 246 18.93 2.48 0.13
N ALA A 247 19.11 2.72 1.43
CA ALA A 247 20.35 2.36 2.13
C ALA A 247 20.55 0.84 2.24
N LEU A 248 19.49 0.09 2.55
CA LEU A 248 19.53 -1.36 2.66
C LEU A 248 19.81 -2.02 1.30
N GLY A 249 19.25 -1.50 0.21
CA GLY A 249 19.56 -1.93 -1.15
C GLY A 249 21.02 -1.66 -1.51
N LYS A 250 21.56 -0.46 -1.21
CA LYS A 250 22.98 -0.13 -1.44
C LYS A 250 23.95 -1.02 -0.66
N LEU A 251 23.55 -1.48 0.53
CA LEU A 251 24.33 -2.42 1.33
C LEU A 251 24.24 -3.88 0.81
N GLY A 252 23.38 -4.16 -0.17
CA GLY A 252 23.06 -5.54 -0.59
C GLY A 252 22.35 -6.34 0.50
N TRP A 253 21.73 -5.67 1.48
CA TRP A 253 21.07 -6.33 2.60
C TRP A 253 19.63 -6.73 2.28
N LEU A 254 19.05 -6.21 1.21
CA LEU A 254 17.81 -6.68 0.62
C LEU A 254 18.12 -7.37 -0.71
N ALA A 255 17.50 -8.52 -0.95
CA ALA A 255 17.49 -9.19 -2.24
C ALA A 255 16.68 -8.41 -3.29
N GLY A 256 15.71 -7.61 -2.82
CA GLY A 256 14.92 -6.70 -3.62
C GLY A 256 13.76 -6.11 -2.82
N THR A 257 13.08 -5.14 -3.43
CA THR A 257 11.91 -4.46 -2.91
C THR A 257 10.72 -4.69 -3.81
N ILE A 258 9.54 -4.83 -3.21
CA ILE A 258 8.29 -5.08 -3.92
C ILE A 258 7.25 -4.08 -3.45
N THR A 259 6.55 -3.43 -4.38
CA THR A 259 5.41 -2.56 -4.07
C THR A 259 4.11 -3.17 -4.59
N TYR A 260 3.02 -3.03 -3.81
CA TYR A 260 1.68 -3.47 -4.22
C TYR A 260 0.62 -2.39 -4.06
N GLY A 261 -0.58 -2.62 -4.60
CA GLY A 261 -1.69 -1.68 -4.47
C GLY A 261 -1.39 -0.40 -5.23
N HIS A 262 -1.37 0.75 -4.56
CA HIS A 262 -1.01 2.04 -5.14
C HIS A 262 0.40 2.53 -4.78
N ALA A 263 1.15 1.78 -3.96
CA ALA A 263 2.57 2.00 -3.79
C ALA A 263 3.30 1.65 -5.08
N TYR A 264 4.42 2.33 -5.33
CA TYR A 264 5.20 2.17 -6.55
C TYR A 264 6.69 2.52 -6.37
N GLY A 265 7.48 2.14 -7.37
CA GLY A 265 8.92 2.34 -7.49
C GLY A 265 9.76 1.22 -6.91
N GLY A 266 9.16 0.08 -6.53
CA GLY A 266 9.91 -1.12 -6.11
C GLY A 266 10.69 -1.75 -7.26
N ASP A 267 11.61 -2.67 -6.94
CA ASP A 267 12.33 -3.47 -7.95
C ASP A 267 11.36 -4.38 -8.72
N LEU A 268 10.31 -4.86 -8.03
CA LEU A 268 9.13 -5.48 -8.64
C LEU A 268 7.87 -4.73 -8.24
N GLU A 269 6.93 -4.67 -9.17
CA GLU A 269 5.60 -4.13 -8.96
C GLU A 269 4.60 -5.28 -8.97
N THR A 270 3.58 -5.20 -8.13
CA THR A 270 2.51 -6.21 -8.08
C THR A 270 1.16 -5.54 -7.87
N VAL A 271 0.08 -6.22 -8.22
CA VAL A 271 -1.28 -5.69 -8.07
C VAL A 271 -1.69 -5.69 -6.61
N ASN A 272 -1.42 -6.78 -5.87
CA ASN A 272 -1.92 -6.95 -4.51
C ASN A 272 -0.92 -7.67 -3.59
N LYS A 273 -1.25 -7.74 -2.30
CA LYS A 273 -0.42 -8.34 -1.25
C LYS A 273 -0.10 -9.82 -1.47
N TYR A 274 -0.99 -10.58 -2.11
CA TYR A 274 -0.78 -12.01 -2.37
C TYR A 274 0.29 -12.21 -3.45
N THR A 275 0.15 -11.52 -4.59
CA THR A 275 1.15 -11.60 -5.66
C THR A 275 2.49 -11.01 -5.22
N ALA A 276 2.50 -9.99 -4.35
CA ALA A 276 3.72 -9.49 -3.71
C ALA A 276 4.45 -10.54 -2.86
N LEU A 277 3.72 -11.29 -2.04
CA LEU A 277 4.29 -12.35 -1.19
C LEU A 277 4.87 -13.49 -2.04
N LEU A 278 4.16 -13.89 -3.10
CA LEU A 278 4.64 -14.91 -4.03
C LEU A 278 5.86 -14.42 -4.82
N ALA A 279 5.87 -13.17 -5.26
CA ALA A 279 7.03 -12.54 -5.90
C ALA A 279 8.25 -12.56 -4.97
N ALA A 280 8.06 -12.24 -3.68
CA ALA A 280 9.13 -12.27 -2.69
C ALA A 280 9.76 -13.67 -2.60
N LYS A 281 8.92 -14.70 -2.47
CA LYS A 281 9.37 -16.09 -2.35
C LYS A 281 10.01 -16.64 -3.63
N HIS A 282 9.33 -16.49 -4.76
CA HIS A 282 9.62 -17.28 -5.96
C HIS A 282 10.40 -16.52 -7.03
N ILE A 283 10.30 -15.20 -7.05
CA ILE A 283 11.03 -14.35 -8.01
C ILE A 283 12.28 -13.76 -7.37
N LEU A 284 12.16 -13.20 -6.17
CA LEU A 284 13.32 -12.71 -5.41
C LEU A 284 14.02 -13.83 -4.61
N HIS A 285 13.50 -15.05 -4.61
CA HIS A 285 14.04 -16.19 -3.88
C HIS A 285 14.32 -15.85 -2.41
N ALA A 286 13.40 -15.12 -1.76
CA ALA A 286 13.57 -14.71 -0.38
C ALA A 286 13.48 -15.93 0.55
N ASP A 287 14.39 -15.97 1.52
CA ASP A 287 14.31 -16.88 2.67
C ASP A 287 13.38 -16.31 3.75
N MET A 288 13.30 -14.98 3.81
CA MET A 288 12.49 -14.22 4.76
C MET A 288 11.96 -12.97 4.08
N THR A 289 10.72 -12.59 4.42
CA THR A 289 10.12 -11.35 3.90
C THR A 289 9.74 -10.44 5.05
N ILE A 290 10.02 -9.14 4.92
CA ILE A 290 9.51 -8.11 5.82
C ILE A 290 8.42 -7.35 5.06
N VAL A 291 7.23 -7.22 5.65
CA VAL A 291 6.13 -6.42 5.11
C VAL A 291 5.86 -5.27 6.08
N ALA A 292 5.95 -4.04 5.59
CA ALA A 292 5.61 -2.85 6.36
C ALA A 292 5.28 -1.69 5.41
N MET A 293 4.38 -0.80 5.83
CA MET A 293 4.04 0.39 5.05
C MET A 293 5.23 1.31 4.80
N GLY A 294 5.09 2.11 3.73
CA GLY A 294 5.94 3.28 3.51
C GLY A 294 5.77 4.35 4.61
N PRO A 295 6.65 5.36 4.67
CA PRO A 295 6.51 6.47 5.61
C PRO A 295 5.18 7.21 5.43
N GLY A 296 4.56 7.72 6.50
CA GLY A 296 3.29 8.47 6.40
C GLY A 296 2.06 7.77 6.99
N SER A 297 2.25 6.98 8.05
CA SER A 297 1.17 6.33 8.78
C SER A 297 0.14 7.33 9.32
N VAL A 298 -1.14 7.00 9.22
CA VAL A 298 -2.26 7.80 9.77
C VAL A 298 -2.84 7.11 11.02
N GLY A 299 -3.33 7.90 11.97
CA GLY A 299 -4.08 7.41 13.11
C GLY A 299 -5.00 8.49 13.67
N THR A 300 -6.28 8.15 13.84
CA THR A 300 -7.34 9.08 14.30
C THR A 300 -7.65 8.95 15.79
N SER A 301 -6.87 8.16 16.53
CA SER A 301 -7.18 7.76 17.92
C SER A 301 -8.53 7.05 18.10
N THR A 302 -9.09 6.50 17.01
CA THR A 302 -10.25 5.62 17.07
C THR A 302 -9.81 4.15 16.97
N ARG A 303 -10.71 3.23 17.29
CA ARG A 303 -10.38 1.81 17.40
C ARG A 303 -9.89 1.20 16.08
N LEU A 304 -10.45 1.60 14.94
CA LEU A 304 -10.11 1.03 13.62
C LEU A 304 -9.51 2.06 12.66
N GLY A 305 -9.55 3.36 12.98
CA GLY A 305 -9.10 4.41 12.08
C GLY A 305 -7.60 4.69 12.16
N PHE A 306 -6.75 3.70 11.83
CA PHE A 306 -5.30 3.85 11.70
C PHE A 306 -4.74 2.96 10.59
N SER A 307 -3.72 3.43 9.86
CA SER A 307 -3.15 2.70 8.71
C SER A 307 -2.61 1.32 9.08
N GLY A 308 -2.06 1.17 10.29
CA GLY A 308 -1.46 -0.08 10.76
C GLY A 308 -2.45 -1.25 10.90
N LEU A 309 -3.76 -1.00 10.75
CA LEU A 309 -4.79 -2.03 10.76
C LEU A 309 -4.55 -3.09 9.66
N GLU A 310 -3.96 -2.68 8.53
CA GLU A 310 -3.62 -3.57 7.40
C GLU A 310 -2.68 -4.73 7.81
N THR A 311 -1.92 -4.58 8.90
CA THR A 311 -1.07 -5.63 9.46
C THR A 311 -1.86 -6.93 9.62
N GLY A 312 -3.11 -6.86 10.08
CA GLY A 312 -3.97 -8.04 10.23
C GLY A 312 -4.33 -8.69 8.90
N GLU A 313 -4.64 -7.87 7.88
CA GLU A 313 -4.95 -8.39 6.54
C GLU A 313 -3.74 -9.02 5.86
N ILE A 314 -2.55 -8.46 6.08
CA ILE A 314 -1.30 -9.01 5.55
C ILE A 314 -0.99 -10.34 6.24
N LEU A 315 -1.14 -10.44 7.57
CA LEU A 315 -0.98 -11.70 8.30
C LEU A 315 -1.95 -12.78 7.77
N ASN A 316 -3.19 -12.39 7.45
CA ASN A 316 -4.18 -13.30 6.86
C ASN A 316 -3.74 -13.78 5.46
N ALA A 317 -3.16 -12.89 4.65
CA ALA A 317 -2.62 -13.26 3.34
C ALA A 317 -1.45 -14.24 3.44
N VAL A 318 -0.58 -14.07 4.45
CA VAL A 318 0.51 -15.01 4.72
C VAL A 318 -0.04 -16.39 5.07
N ILE A 319 -1.06 -16.47 5.93
CA ILE A 319 -1.73 -17.73 6.30
C ILE A 319 -2.36 -18.39 5.06
N ALA A 320 -3.08 -17.61 4.25
CA ALA A 320 -3.74 -18.11 3.05
C ALA A 320 -2.74 -18.72 2.04
N LEU A 321 -1.53 -18.17 1.98
CA LEU A 321 -0.44 -18.68 1.14
C LEU A 321 0.49 -19.66 1.87
N GLN A 322 0.07 -20.21 3.02
CA GLN A 322 0.82 -21.23 3.77
C GLN A 322 2.25 -20.79 4.15
N GLY A 323 2.44 -19.49 4.39
CA GLY A 323 3.65 -18.96 5.01
C GLY A 323 3.56 -18.96 6.53
N GLN A 324 4.63 -18.53 7.18
CA GLN A 324 4.64 -18.37 8.62
C GLN A 324 4.36 -16.89 8.99
N PRO A 325 3.15 -16.54 9.46
CA PRO A 325 2.79 -15.17 9.83
C PRO A 325 3.45 -14.76 11.15
N VAL A 326 4.41 -13.84 11.11
CA VAL A 326 5.07 -13.32 12.31
C VAL A 326 4.74 -11.85 12.48
N ILE A 327 4.00 -11.49 13.53
CA ILE A 327 3.78 -10.07 13.83
C ILE A 327 5.04 -9.48 14.48
N ILE A 328 5.45 -8.29 14.03
CA ILE A 328 6.41 -7.45 14.74
C ILE A 328 5.61 -6.60 15.72
N PRO A 329 5.62 -6.90 17.03
CA PRO A 329 4.80 -6.16 17.97
C PRO A 329 5.33 -4.74 18.14
N ARG A 330 4.46 -3.74 18.02
CA ARG A 330 4.79 -2.41 18.50
C ARG A 330 4.65 -2.35 20.00
N LEU A 331 5.77 -2.08 20.66
CA LEU A 331 5.88 -1.89 22.09
C LEU A 331 6.41 -0.49 22.38
N SER A 332 6.15 -0.01 23.59
CA SER A 332 6.81 1.18 24.11
C SER A 332 6.74 1.20 25.63
N THR A 333 7.83 1.52 26.30
CA THR A 333 7.85 1.71 27.77
C THR A 333 8.04 3.17 28.17
N THR A 334 8.06 4.10 27.22
CA THR A 334 8.27 5.54 27.47
C THR A 334 7.13 6.42 26.98
N GLU A 335 6.11 5.81 26.36
CA GLU A 335 4.93 6.54 25.90
C GLU A 335 4.05 7.00 27.07
N ARG A 336 3.80 8.32 27.11
CA ARG A 336 3.02 8.97 28.18
C ARG A 336 1.54 8.62 28.16
N ARG A 337 1.03 8.19 27.00
CA ARG A 337 -0.37 7.77 26.83
C ARG A 337 -0.50 6.32 27.27
N GLU A 338 -1.26 6.08 28.33
CA GLU A 338 -1.39 4.76 28.97
C GLU A 338 -1.68 3.61 27.99
N ARG A 339 -2.55 3.85 26.99
CA ARG A 339 -2.92 2.85 25.94
C ARG A 339 -1.79 2.43 24.99
N HIS A 340 -0.66 3.13 25.02
CA HIS A 340 0.51 2.85 24.18
C HIS A 340 1.74 2.51 25.04
N PHE A 341 1.58 2.43 26.36
CA PHE A 341 2.58 1.90 27.28
C PHE A 341 2.45 0.37 27.35
N GLY A 342 3.56 -0.35 27.23
CA GLY A 342 3.61 -1.79 27.04
C GLY A 342 3.29 -2.19 25.59
N ILE A 343 2.38 -3.15 25.39
CA ILE A 343 1.89 -3.56 24.08
C ILE A 343 0.96 -2.49 23.53
N SER A 344 1.26 -1.96 22.34
CA SER A 344 0.42 -0.96 21.70
C SER A 344 -1.01 -1.46 21.51
N HIS A 345 -1.99 -0.60 21.80
CA HIS A 345 -3.39 -0.88 21.48
C HIS A 345 -3.62 -1.22 20.00
N HIS A 346 -2.80 -0.68 19.08
CA HIS A 346 -2.88 -1.02 17.65
C HIS A 346 -2.56 -2.51 17.42
N THR A 347 -1.43 -2.99 17.94
CA THR A 347 -1.04 -4.41 17.92
C THR A 347 -2.14 -5.30 18.52
N LEU A 348 -2.65 -4.94 19.70
CA LEU A 348 -3.72 -5.70 20.35
C LEU A 348 -5.01 -5.69 19.54
N THR A 349 -5.36 -4.58 18.91
CA THR A 349 -6.55 -4.46 18.06
C THR A 349 -6.44 -5.35 16.83
N VAL A 350 -5.30 -5.31 16.14
CA VAL A 350 -5.02 -6.14 14.98
C VAL A 350 -5.18 -7.62 15.32
N LEU A 351 -4.52 -8.07 16.40
CA LEU A 351 -4.57 -9.48 16.81
C LEU A 351 -5.99 -9.90 17.25
N ARG A 352 -6.67 -9.07 18.03
CA ARG A 352 -8.00 -9.45 18.56
C ARG A 352 -9.12 -9.44 17.52
N LEU A 353 -9.07 -8.53 16.55
CA LEU A 353 -10.21 -8.24 15.69
C LEU A 353 -10.01 -8.59 14.22
N ILE A 354 -8.78 -8.51 13.70
CA ILE A 354 -8.52 -8.57 12.26
C ILE A 354 -7.78 -9.84 11.87
N ALA A 355 -6.75 -10.20 12.63
CA ALA A 355 -5.92 -11.36 12.33
C ALA A 355 -6.69 -12.68 12.56
N GLN A 356 -6.55 -13.59 11.61
CA GLN A 356 -6.97 -14.98 11.73
C GLN A 356 -6.16 -15.68 12.84
N PRO A 357 -6.72 -16.71 13.49
CA PRO A 357 -5.98 -17.51 14.47
C PRO A 357 -4.69 -18.11 13.91
N GLY A 358 -3.71 -18.40 14.77
CA GLY A 358 -2.47 -19.06 14.39
C GLY A 358 -1.29 -18.14 14.02
N VAL A 359 -1.45 -16.81 14.16
CA VAL A 359 -0.32 -15.87 14.05
C VAL A 359 0.74 -16.14 15.12
N LEU A 360 2.02 -16.20 14.74
CA LEU A 360 3.12 -16.18 15.68
C LEU A 360 3.25 -14.77 16.26
N THR A 361 3.11 -14.67 17.59
CA THR A 361 3.12 -13.42 18.35
C THR A 361 4.24 -13.43 19.39
N PRO A 362 5.48 -13.13 19.01
CA PRO A 362 6.60 -13.08 19.94
C PRO A 362 6.55 -11.80 20.77
N LEU A 363 6.77 -11.89 22.07
CA LEU A 363 6.93 -10.74 22.98
C LEU A 363 8.28 -10.85 23.70
N PRO A 364 8.98 -9.73 23.97
CA PRO A 364 10.25 -9.76 24.67
C PRO A 364 10.05 -10.05 26.16
N GLU A 365 10.92 -10.89 26.72
CA GLU A 365 11.09 -11.02 28.16
C GLU A 365 11.81 -9.78 28.68
N LEU A 366 11.05 -8.87 29.28
CA LEU A 366 11.57 -7.69 29.97
C LEU A 366 11.59 -7.92 31.47
N GLU A 367 12.56 -7.32 32.15
CA GLU A 367 12.66 -7.35 33.61
C GLU A 367 11.79 -6.25 34.27
N GLY A 368 11.47 -6.46 35.55
CA GLY A 368 10.75 -5.49 36.38
C GLY A 368 9.32 -5.17 35.90
N GLY A 369 8.82 -4.01 36.33
CA GLY A 369 7.42 -3.63 36.11
C GLY A 369 7.01 -3.49 34.64
N ALA A 370 7.96 -3.27 33.72
CA ALA A 370 7.70 -3.29 32.29
C ALA A 370 7.32 -4.69 31.79
N GLY A 371 8.07 -5.71 32.21
CA GLY A 371 7.76 -7.11 31.91
C GLY A 371 6.43 -7.56 32.50
N ASP A 372 6.17 -7.22 33.76
CA ASP A 372 4.90 -7.54 34.43
C ASP A 372 3.71 -6.92 33.71
N ARG A 373 3.85 -5.67 33.24
CA ARG A 373 2.82 -4.99 32.45
C ARG A 373 2.56 -5.68 31.11
N LEU A 374 3.61 -6.11 30.39
CA LEU A 374 3.43 -6.85 29.12
C LEU A 374 2.67 -8.15 29.35
N ARG A 375 3.02 -8.92 30.40
CA ARG A 375 2.33 -10.18 30.73
C ARG A 375 0.86 -9.95 31.04
N LEU A 376 0.56 -8.95 31.87
CA LEU A 376 -0.81 -8.58 32.21
C LEU A 376 -1.62 -8.16 30.97
N GLN A 377 -1.04 -7.35 30.07
CA GLN A 377 -1.71 -6.94 28.84
C GLN A 377 -1.96 -8.12 27.89
N ALA A 378 -1.00 -9.03 27.75
CA ALA A 378 -1.16 -10.23 26.94
C ALA A 378 -2.27 -11.14 27.49
N GLU A 379 -2.35 -11.30 28.81
CA GLU A 379 -3.41 -12.05 29.48
C GLU A 379 -4.78 -11.39 29.29
N GLN A 380 -4.93 -10.11 29.66
CA GLN A 380 -6.20 -9.37 29.59
C GLN A 380 -6.75 -9.23 28.17
N SER A 381 -5.86 -9.18 27.18
CA SER A 381 -6.27 -9.07 25.77
C SER A 381 -6.77 -10.40 25.19
N GLY A 382 -6.48 -11.53 25.83
CA GLY A 382 -6.85 -12.87 25.36
C GLY A 382 -6.14 -13.30 24.07
N ILE A 383 -5.05 -12.61 23.67
CA ILE A 383 -4.36 -12.90 22.40
C ILE A 383 -3.79 -14.33 22.35
N ALA A 384 -3.38 -14.88 23.49
CA ALA A 384 -2.89 -16.26 23.59
C ALA A 384 -3.95 -17.32 23.29
N LEU A 385 -5.24 -16.98 23.37
CA LEU A 385 -6.34 -17.90 23.05
C LEU A 385 -6.51 -18.10 21.54
N ARG A 386 -5.96 -17.19 20.72
CA ARG A 386 -6.11 -17.19 19.25
C ARG A 386 -4.78 -17.34 18.52
N HIS A 387 -3.68 -16.98 19.15
CA HIS A 387 -2.37 -16.85 18.51
C HIS A 387 -1.28 -17.57 19.30
N HIS A 388 -0.18 -17.90 18.63
CA HIS A 388 0.97 -18.53 19.26
C HIS A 388 1.80 -17.47 19.96
N LEU A 389 1.50 -17.21 21.23
CA LEU A 389 2.25 -16.29 22.08
C LEU A 389 3.55 -16.96 22.54
N GLU A 390 4.69 -16.33 22.24
CA GLU A 390 6.01 -16.79 22.67
C GLU A 390 6.75 -15.67 23.40
N TRP A 391 7.33 -15.98 24.56
CA TRP A 391 8.19 -15.05 25.30
C TRP A 391 9.64 -15.29 24.89
N ILE A 392 10.29 -14.24 24.40
CA ILE A 392 11.62 -14.33 23.80
C ILE A 392 12.61 -13.56 24.65
N LYS A 393 13.67 -14.24 25.08
CA LYS A 393 14.82 -13.58 25.68
C LYS A 393 15.48 -12.66 24.65
N VAL A 394 15.58 -11.38 24.97
CA VAL A 394 16.15 -10.33 24.12
C VAL A 394 17.50 -9.86 24.63
N SER A 395 18.24 -9.21 23.75
CA SER A 395 19.55 -8.64 24.08
C SER A 395 19.40 -7.39 24.95
N SER A 396 20.48 -7.06 25.65
CA SER A 396 20.57 -5.78 26.36
C SER A 396 20.59 -4.59 25.38
N ALA A 397 20.22 -3.39 25.85
CA ALA A 397 20.27 -2.18 25.03
C ALA A 397 21.68 -1.88 24.49
N ALA A 398 22.74 -2.18 25.25
CA ALA A 398 24.12 -1.99 24.80
C ALA A 398 24.52 -2.93 23.64
N GLU A 399 24.03 -4.18 23.69
CA GLU A 399 24.22 -5.12 22.60
C GLU A 399 23.45 -4.70 21.35
N LEU A 400 22.20 -4.24 21.49
CA LEU A 400 21.40 -3.72 20.38
C LEU A 400 22.03 -2.47 19.76
N GLU A 401 22.63 -1.60 20.57
CA GLU A 401 23.36 -0.42 20.08
C GLU A 401 24.55 -0.83 19.21
N THR A 402 25.30 -1.86 19.62
CA THR A 402 26.39 -2.43 18.81
C THR A 402 25.90 -2.96 17.47
N VAL A 403 24.75 -3.62 17.45
CA VAL A 403 24.12 -4.14 16.21
C VAL A 403 23.72 -3.00 15.29
N PHE A 404 23.05 -1.97 15.80
CA PHE A 404 22.58 -0.86 14.99
C PHE A 404 23.70 0.05 14.49
N HIS A 405 24.86 0.08 15.16
CA HIS A 405 26.05 0.79 14.63
C HIS A 405 26.60 0.21 13.32
N THR A 406 26.24 -1.03 12.96
CA THR A 406 26.60 -1.60 11.66
C THR A 406 25.81 -0.99 10.50
N TYR A 407 24.74 -0.24 10.79
CA TYR A 407 23.86 0.39 9.81
C TYR A 407 24.15 1.90 9.71
N PRO A 408 24.30 2.46 8.49
CA PRO A 408 24.85 3.82 8.30
C PRO A 408 23.86 4.96 8.59
N LEU A 409 22.57 4.66 8.82
CA LEU A 409 21.56 5.69 9.09
C LEU A 409 21.00 5.53 10.51
N PRO A 410 20.64 6.65 11.18
CA PRO A 410 19.94 6.57 12.46
C PRO A 410 18.63 5.79 12.31
N ILE A 411 18.39 4.84 13.22
CA ILE A 411 17.13 4.11 13.30
C ILE A 411 16.28 4.75 14.40
N THR A 412 15.24 5.47 14.01
CA THR A 412 14.32 6.12 14.93
C THR A 412 12.86 5.83 14.58
N SER A 413 12.00 5.86 15.59
CA SER A 413 10.56 5.70 15.46
C SER A 413 9.87 6.86 16.18
N MET A 414 9.08 7.66 15.46
CA MET A 414 8.43 8.86 16.02
C MET A 414 9.41 9.82 16.72
N GLY A 415 10.62 9.96 16.17
CA GLY A 415 11.68 10.80 16.73
C GLY A 415 12.46 10.18 17.90
N ARG A 416 12.16 8.93 18.30
CA ARG A 416 12.81 8.22 19.40
C ARG A 416 13.76 7.13 18.88
N GLY A 417 14.97 7.08 19.40
CA GLY A 417 15.94 6.01 19.14
C GLY A 417 15.93 4.92 20.21
N LEU A 418 16.89 3.98 20.10
CA LEU A 418 17.02 2.85 21.02
C LEU A 418 17.11 3.26 22.50
N ARG A 419 17.85 4.34 22.79
CA ARG A 419 18.03 4.84 24.17
C ARG A 419 16.75 5.46 24.73
N ASP A 420 15.89 5.99 23.87
CA ASP A 420 14.65 6.66 24.27
C ASP A 420 13.50 5.66 24.48
N ASP A 421 13.48 4.54 23.77
CA ASP A 421 12.43 3.52 23.88
C ASP A 421 12.97 2.11 23.56
N PRO A 422 13.72 1.48 24.47
CA PRO A 422 14.34 0.17 24.23
C PRO A 422 13.33 -0.94 23.91
N ALA A 423 12.14 -0.86 24.51
CA ALA A 423 11.09 -1.87 24.34
C ALA A 423 10.61 -1.99 22.89
N PHE A 424 10.57 -0.87 22.15
CA PHE A 424 10.23 -0.87 20.72
C PHE A 424 11.16 -1.79 19.94
N PHE A 425 12.48 -1.68 20.17
CA PHE A 425 13.49 -2.47 19.47
C PHE A 425 13.57 -3.91 19.98
N ALA A 426 13.33 -4.13 21.28
CA ALA A 426 13.21 -5.46 21.85
C ALA A 426 12.03 -6.24 21.22
N GLY A 427 10.91 -5.60 20.94
CA GLY A 427 9.79 -6.22 20.21
C GLY A 427 10.19 -6.69 18.81
N ILE A 428 11.01 -5.89 18.11
CA ILE A 428 11.53 -6.23 16.78
C ILE A 428 12.50 -7.42 16.87
N GLU A 429 13.42 -7.41 17.84
CA GLU A 429 14.33 -8.54 18.09
C GLU A 429 13.57 -9.82 18.43
N ALA A 430 12.54 -9.74 19.29
CA ALA A 430 11.73 -10.90 19.65
C ALA A 430 11.07 -11.53 18.41
N ALA A 431 10.45 -10.70 17.56
CA ALA A 431 9.83 -11.16 16.32
C ALA A 431 10.83 -11.86 15.40
N VAL A 432 11.95 -11.19 15.12
CA VAL A 432 13.00 -11.72 14.24
C VAL A 432 13.61 -13.00 14.79
N SER A 433 13.87 -13.08 16.10
CA SER A 433 14.47 -14.26 16.74
C SER A 433 13.57 -15.48 16.67
N ALA A 434 12.26 -15.31 16.90
CA ALA A 434 11.29 -16.41 16.83
C ALA A 434 11.11 -16.90 15.38
N GLY A 435 10.96 -15.99 14.41
CA GLY A 435 10.86 -16.34 12.99
C GLY A 435 12.13 -17.02 12.46
N TRP A 436 13.31 -16.52 12.85
CA TRP A 436 14.59 -17.11 12.49
C TRP A 436 14.75 -18.53 13.04
N SER A 437 14.39 -18.75 14.31
CA SER A 437 14.53 -20.06 14.96
C SER A 437 13.64 -21.13 14.31
N ARG A 438 12.41 -20.78 13.95
CA ARG A 438 11.49 -21.67 13.22
C ARG A 438 11.98 -21.97 11.81
N TRP A 439 12.43 -20.95 11.07
CA TRP A 439 13.04 -21.14 9.75
C TRP A 439 14.25 -22.08 9.76
N LEU A 440 15.09 -22.01 10.79
CA LEU A 440 16.21 -22.95 10.94
C LEU A 440 15.74 -24.38 11.23
N THR A 441 14.62 -24.55 11.93
CA THR A 441 14.08 -25.86 12.29
C THR A 441 13.48 -26.54 11.07
N ASP A 442 12.75 -25.80 10.23
CA ASP A 442 12.11 -26.32 9.00
C ASP A 442 13.11 -26.64 7.87
N LYS A 443 14.36 -26.17 7.98
CA LYS A 443 15.45 -26.42 7.02
C LYS A 443 16.41 -27.54 7.44
N ARG A 444 16.21 -28.16 8.60
CA ARG A 444 16.90 -29.38 9.05
C ARG A 444 16.02 -30.57 8.80
#